data_AF-A0A1U8B4C6-F1
#
_entry.id   AF-A0A1U8B4C6-F1
#
_cell.length_a   1.000
_cell.length_b   1.000
_cell.length_c   1.000
_cell.angle_alpha   90.00
_cell.angle_beta   90.00
_cell.angle_gamma   90.00
#
_symmetry.space_group_name_H-M   'P 1'
#
loop_
_entity.id
_entity.type
_entity.pdbx_description
1 polymer ?
#
loop_
_entity_poly.entity_id
_entity_poly.type
_entity_poly.pdbx_seq_one_letter_code
_entity_poly.pdbx_strand_id
1 'polypeptide(L)'
;METQIIPEEKITHFSHPQHPLVQINLPYLFTCMGCKEYGAGKRLTCQHCDFFLHDLCAFAPPSLSNHSLHSQHHLVFYIKPGGILRSTCDICGKSTRGYAFRCSTCNFEMHPCCAKLCREMDFPVHPHTLKLVTTATLTSGDPDFTCNECNTKRGGRIYGCTVCDYHLHAVCAKNMINGLHASGIIKVPEKPSRLGAAVRLVSNVVVGFIGGLLEGIGEGVGQAIFDSIVKTTAKRGTRLKQTREEP
;
A
#
# COMPACT_ATOMS: atom_id res chain seq x y z
N MET A 1 21.22 1.56 7.31
CA MET A 1 20.23 2.64 7.12
C MET A 1 19.48 2.77 8.43
N GLU A 2 19.73 3.86 9.14
CA GLU A 2 19.24 4.09 10.49
C GLU A 2 17.73 4.30 10.51
N THR A 3 17.05 3.65 11.45
CA THR A 3 15.63 3.88 11.74
C THR A 3 15.46 5.31 12.20
N GLN A 4 14.97 6.20 11.34
CA GLN A 4 14.62 7.55 11.76
C GLN A 4 13.29 7.50 12.52
N ILE A 5 13.38 7.38 13.84
CA ILE A 5 12.26 7.64 14.76
C ILE A 5 12.11 9.17 14.81
N ILE A 6 11.14 9.69 14.07
CA ILE A 6 10.75 11.11 14.14
C ILE A 6 10.06 11.31 15.52
N PRO A 7 10.32 12.42 16.25
CA PRO A 7 9.82 12.63 17.61
C PRO A 7 8.33 12.31 17.84
N GLU A 8 8.03 11.78 19.03
CA GLU A 8 6.82 11.05 19.44
C GLU A 8 5.50 11.84 19.41
N GLU A 9 4.93 12.09 18.23
CA GLU A 9 3.50 12.44 18.16
C GLU A 9 2.66 11.17 18.06
N LYS A 10 2.17 10.72 19.22
CA LYS A 10 1.24 9.60 19.36
C LYS A 10 -0.18 10.08 19.09
N ILE A 11 -0.91 9.39 18.21
CA ILE A 11 -2.31 9.71 17.91
C ILE A 11 -3.24 8.56 18.31
N THR A 12 -4.42 8.89 18.80
CA THR A 12 -5.52 7.91 18.95
C THR A 12 -6.38 7.97 17.69
N HIS A 13 -6.57 6.83 17.04
CA HIS A 13 -7.34 6.76 15.80
C HIS A 13 -8.71 6.10 16.03
N PHE A 14 -9.79 6.66 15.48
CA PHE A 14 -11.16 6.21 15.76
C PHE A 14 -11.44 4.73 15.43
N SER A 15 -10.73 4.16 14.44
CA SER A 15 -10.86 2.73 14.09
C SER A 15 -9.93 1.80 14.86
N HIS A 16 -9.06 2.34 15.70
CA HIS A 16 -8.18 1.58 16.57
C HIS A 16 -7.94 2.35 17.88
N PRO A 17 -8.99 2.57 18.69
CA PRO A 17 -8.90 3.42 19.87
C PRO A 17 -8.16 2.77 21.05
N GLN A 18 -7.86 1.46 20.97
CA GLN A 18 -7.25 0.70 22.07
C GLN A 18 -5.77 1.05 22.28
N HIS A 19 -5.07 1.43 21.21
CA HIS A 19 -3.64 1.71 21.25
C HIS A 19 -3.31 2.97 20.43
N PRO A 20 -2.37 3.81 20.90
CA PRO A 20 -1.89 4.92 20.12
C PRO A 20 -1.11 4.44 18.89
N LEU A 21 -1.17 5.23 17.82
CA LEU A 21 -0.34 5.05 16.64
C LEU A 21 0.85 6.01 16.70
N VAL A 22 2.02 5.52 16.30
CA VAL A 22 3.23 6.32 16.12
C VAL A 22 3.60 6.40 14.64
N GLN A 23 4.19 7.51 14.24
CA GLN A 23 4.69 7.67 12.88
C GLN A 23 6.05 7.01 12.73
N ILE A 24 6.20 6.20 11.69
CA ILE A 24 7.48 5.60 11.30
C ILE A 24 7.71 5.77 9.80
N ASN A 25 8.97 5.70 9.37
CA ASN A 25 9.35 5.72 7.96
C ASN A 25 10.22 4.50 7.65
N LEU A 26 9.64 3.49 7.02
CA LEU A 26 10.36 2.26 6.66
C LEU A 26 10.07 1.91 5.20
N PRO A 27 11.09 1.58 4.38
CA PRO A 27 10.94 1.38 2.93
C PRO A 27 10.13 0.12 2.58
N TYR A 28 9.77 -0.69 3.56
CA TYR A 28 9.04 -1.93 3.35
C TYR A 28 7.56 -1.70 3.03
N LEU A 29 7.05 -2.56 2.14
CA LEU A 29 5.64 -2.61 1.76
C LEU A 29 4.76 -2.87 2.99
N PHE A 30 3.64 -2.17 3.07
CA PHE A 30 2.56 -2.45 4.02
C PHE A 30 1.19 -2.33 3.33
N THR A 31 0.17 -2.90 3.96
CA THR A 31 -1.23 -2.69 3.55
C THR A 31 -1.90 -1.78 4.56
N CYS A 32 -2.46 -0.66 4.09
CA CYS A 32 -3.22 0.24 4.95
C CYS A 32 -4.52 -0.42 5.42
N MET A 33 -4.74 -0.46 6.73
CA MET A 33 -5.94 -1.04 7.33
C MET A 33 -7.19 -0.20 7.11
N GLY A 34 -7.04 1.08 6.77
CA GLY A 34 -8.13 1.96 6.39
C GLY A 34 -8.62 1.71 4.97
N CYS A 35 -7.86 2.14 3.96
CA CYS A 35 -8.27 2.09 2.56
C CYS A 35 -8.02 0.74 1.85
N LYS A 36 -7.28 -0.17 2.49
CA LYS A 36 -6.87 -1.49 1.96
C LYS A 36 -5.92 -1.46 0.74
N GLU A 37 -5.32 -0.30 0.47
CA GLU A 37 -4.29 -0.14 -0.56
C GLU A 37 -2.88 -0.30 0.02
N TYR A 38 -1.92 -0.60 -0.85
CA TYR A 38 -0.52 -0.73 -0.49
C TYR A 38 0.16 0.64 -0.30
N GLY A 39 1.17 0.68 0.57
CA GLY A 39 2.11 1.79 0.69
C GLY A 39 3.50 1.33 1.11
N ALA A 40 4.45 2.27 1.13
CA ALA A 40 5.79 2.09 1.65
C ALA A 40 6.33 3.42 2.18
N GLY A 41 7.36 3.39 3.02
CA GLY A 41 7.91 4.57 3.67
C GLY A 41 7.05 5.01 4.86
N LYS A 42 6.63 6.28 4.83
CA LYS A 42 5.92 6.95 5.92
C LYS A 42 4.55 6.32 6.19
N ARG A 43 4.28 6.00 7.47
CA ARG A 43 3.03 5.41 7.94
C ARG A 43 2.81 5.62 9.43
N LEU A 44 1.56 5.54 9.84
CA LEU A 44 1.16 5.42 11.25
C LEU A 44 1.05 3.94 11.60
N THR A 45 1.70 3.52 12.68
CA THR A 45 1.74 2.12 13.13
C THR A 45 1.33 2.01 14.58
N CYS A 46 0.54 0.99 14.90
CA CYS A 46 0.45 0.49 16.27
C CYS A 46 1.70 -0.32 16.59
N GLN A 47 2.23 -0.22 17.81
CA GLN A 47 3.36 -1.04 18.26
C GLN A 47 2.93 -2.40 18.83
N HIS A 48 1.63 -2.58 19.10
CA HIS A 48 1.07 -3.79 19.72
C HIS A 48 0.21 -4.62 18.77
N CYS A 49 -0.10 -4.11 17.58
CA CYS A 49 -1.00 -4.74 16.62
C CYS A 49 -0.46 -4.57 15.20
N ASP A 50 -0.85 -5.48 14.30
CA ASP A 50 -0.64 -5.34 12.84
C ASP A 50 -1.61 -4.30 12.25
N PHE A 51 -1.54 -3.07 12.75
CA PHE A 51 -2.39 -1.95 12.37
C PHE A 51 -1.54 -0.82 11.79
N PHE A 52 -1.67 -0.62 10.48
CA PHE A 52 -0.92 0.37 9.72
C PHE A 52 -1.87 1.27 8.94
N LEU A 53 -1.62 2.57 8.92
CA LEU A 53 -2.36 3.54 8.10
C LEU A 53 -1.40 4.37 7.26
N HIS A 54 -1.81 4.69 6.04
CA HIS A 54 -1.26 5.87 5.36
C HIS A 54 -1.61 7.12 6.17
N ASP A 55 -0.77 8.15 6.14
CA ASP A 55 -1.07 9.45 6.74
C ASP A 55 -2.44 9.99 6.28
N LEU A 56 -2.72 9.91 4.98
CA LEU A 56 -3.99 10.34 4.39
C LEU A 56 -5.20 9.54 4.87
N CYS A 57 -5.00 8.34 5.41
CA CYS A 57 -6.06 7.54 6.02
C CYS A 57 -6.18 7.81 7.53
N ALA A 58 -5.08 8.12 8.21
CA ALA A 58 -5.07 8.45 9.64
C ALA A 58 -5.68 9.83 9.93
N PHE A 59 -5.46 10.79 9.02
CA PHE A 59 -5.89 12.18 9.16
C PHE A 59 -6.95 12.58 8.14
N ALA A 60 -7.73 11.62 7.64
CA ALA A 60 -8.79 11.92 6.68
C ALA A 60 -9.83 12.87 7.31
N PRO A 61 -10.12 14.03 6.70
CA PRO A 61 -11.17 14.90 7.21
C PRO A 61 -12.55 14.23 7.05
N PRO A 62 -13.57 14.65 7.83
CA PRO A 62 -14.92 14.09 7.73
C PRO A 62 -15.59 14.39 6.38
N SER A 63 -15.16 15.44 5.68
CA SER A 63 -15.65 15.78 4.35
C SER A 63 -14.64 16.60 3.55
N LEU A 64 -14.84 16.64 2.24
CA LEU A 64 -14.11 17.49 1.29
C LEU A 64 -15.11 18.32 0.50
N SER A 65 -14.89 19.63 0.43
CA SER A 65 -15.64 20.57 -0.41
C SER A 65 -14.76 21.06 -1.56
N ASN A 66 -15.35 21.31 -2.73
CA ASN A 66 -14.66 21.86 -3.91
C ASN A 66 -13.37 21.08 -4.28
N HIS A 67 -13.40 19.75 -4.18
CA HIS A 67 -12.23 18.93 -4.49
C HIS A 67 -11.89 19.02 -5.98
N SER A 68 -10.62 19.22 -6.35
CA SER A 68 -10.21 19.49 -7.74
C SER A 68 -10.65 18.45 -8.77
N LEU A 69 -10.81 17.19 -8.33
CA LEU A 69 -11.25 16.06 -9.15
C LEU A 69 -12.78 15.82 -9.14
N HIS A 70 -13.51 16.53 -8.28
CA HIS A 70 -14.97 16.49 -8.13
C HIS A 70 -15.46 17.77 -7.40
N SER A 71 -15.47 18.90 -8.10
CA SER A 71 -15.75 20.22 -7.50
C SER A 71 -17.24 20.52 -7.38
N GLN A 72 -18.08 19.79 -8.10
CA GLN A 72 -19.52 20.07 -8.20
C GLN A 72 -20.30 19.73 -6.93
N HIS A 73 -19.78 18.82 -6.10
CA HIS A 73 -20.48 18.34 -4.90
C HIS A 73 -19.52 18.10 -3.74
N HIS A 74 -20.11 17.97 -2.55
CA HIS A 74 -19.39 17.59 -1.34
C HIS A 74 -19.14 16.07 -1.31
N LEU A 75 -17.95 15.71 -0.85
CA LEU A 75 -17.58 14.32 -0.56
C LEU A 75 -17.57 14.11 0.94
N VAL A 76 -18.22 13.05 1.41
CA VAL A 76 -18.27 12.69 2.82
C VAL A 76 -17.38 11.47 3.04
N PHE A 77 -16.55 11.53 4.08
CA PHE A 77 -15.77 10.38 4.52
C PHE A 77 -16.69 9.32 5.10
N TYR A 78 -16.47 8.07 4.72
CA TYR A 78 -17.20 6.96 5.29
C TYR A 78 -16.36 5.69 5.30
N ILE A 79 -16.73 4.79 6.21
CA ILE A 79 -16.15 3.46 6.33
C ILE A 79 -17.11 2.49 5.67
N LYS A 80 -16.65 1.81 4.62
CA LYS A 80 -17.49 0.83 3.95
C LYS A 80 -17.71 -0.39 4.85
N PRO A 81 -18.97 -0.77 5.15
CA PRO A 81 -19.23 -2.00 5.88
C PRO A 81 -18.75 -3.20 5.06
N GLY A 82 -18.23 -4.23 5.74
CA GLY A 82 -17.77 -5.45 5.08
C GLY A 82 -18.90 -6.10 4.28
N GLY A 83 -18.69 -6.39 3.00
CA GLY A 83 -19.75 -6.96 2.14
C GLY A 83 -19.41 -7.03 0.65
N ILE A 84 -20.37 -7.53 -0.14
CA ILE A 84 -20.24 -7.84 -1.58
C ILE A 84 -20.29 -6.59 -2.48
N LEU A 85 -20.72 -5.42 -1.96
CA LEU A 85 -20.81 -4.20 -2.78
C LEU A 85 -19.43 -3.78 -3.31
N ARG A 86 -19.18 -4.15 -4.56
CA ARG A 86 -18.00 -3.77 -5.32
C ARG A 86 -18.22 -2.36 -5.86
N SER A 87 -17.78 -1.35 -5.12
CA SER A 87 -17.51 -0.05 -5.74
C SER A 87 -16.03 0.04 -6.13
N THR A 88 -15.78 0.92 -7.08
CA THR A 88 -14.46 1.25 -7.60
C THR A 88 -14.20 2.73 -7.35
N CYS A 89 -12.95 3.07 -7.09
CA CYS A 89 -12.50 4.45 -7.02
C CYS A 89 -12.54 5.07 -8.43
N ASP A 90 -13.30 6.16 -8.60
CA ASP A 90 -13.44 6.90 -9.86
C ASP A 90 -12.15 7.55 -10.35
N ILE A 91 -11.11 7.57 -9.50
CA ILE A 91 -9.79 8.09 -9.84
C ILE A 91 -8.88 6.97 -10.31
N CYS A 92 -8.56 6.01 -9.44
CA CYS A 92 -7.56 4.98 -9.74
C CYS A 92 -8.12 3.66 -10.29
N GLY A 93 -9.43 3.51 -10.40
CA GLY A 93 -10.10 2.29 -10.89
C GLY A 93 -10.01 1.07 -9.97
N LYS A 94 -9.30 1.15 -8.82
CA LYS A 94 -9.20 0.05 -7.85
C LYS A 94 -10.44 -0.03 -6.97
N SER A 95 -10.71 -1.22 -6.44
CA SER A 95 -11.83 -1.46 -5.53
C SER A 95 -11.68 -0.67 -4.23
N THR A 96 -12.76 -0.04 -3.79
CA THR A 96 -12.87 0.65 -2.50
C THR A 96 -13.49 -0.30 -1.48
N ARG A 97 -12.67 -0.77 -0.52
CA ARG A 97 -13.03 -1.85 0.44
C ARG A 97 -12.98 -1.44 1.91
N GLY A 98 -12.79 -0.16 2.21
CA GLY A 98 -12.67 0.33 3.57
C GLY A 98 -12.94 1.83 3.60
N TYR A 99 -11.96 2.64 4.00
CA TYR A 99 -12.10 4.09 4.00
C TYR A 99 -12.24 4.62 2.57
N ALA A 100 -13.23 5.47 2.38
CA ALA A 100 -13.49 6.15 1.12
C ALA A 100 -14.15 7.50 1.38
N PHE A 101 -14.02 8.38 0.40
CA PHE A 101 -14.85 9.57 0.25
C PHE A 101 -15.92 9.26 -0.79
N ARG A 102 -17.19 9.55 -0.46
CA ARG A 102 -18.32 9.37 -1.37
C ARG A 102 -19.12 10.64 -1.50
N CYS A 103 -19.52 10.95 -2.72
CA CYS A 103 -20.42 12.05 -3.00
C CYS A 103 -21.83 11.73 -2.47
N SER A 104 -22.46 12.70 -1.82
CA SER A 104 -23.85 12.57 -1.35
C SER A 104 -24.87 12.73 -2.48
N THR A 105 -24.49 13.33 -3.60
CA THR A 105 -25.39 13.68 -4.71
C THR A 105 -25.28 12.76 -5.91
N CYS A 106 -24.12 12.12 -6.11
CA CYS A 106 -23.89 11.20 -7.24
C CYS A 106 -23.08 9.97 -6.81
N ASN A 107 -22.83 9.06 -7.73
CA ASN A 107 -22.14 7.79 -7.44
C ASN A 107 -20.61 7.91 -7.34
N PHE A 108 -20.07 9.13 -7.28
CA PHE A 108 -18.63 9.35 -7.21
C PHE A 108 -18.04 8.88 -5.89
N GLU A 109 -16.98 8.09 -5.96
CA GLU A 109 -16.30 7.47 -4.82
C GLU A 109 -14.77 7.47 -5.05
N MET A 110 -13.98 7.79 -4.01
CA MET A 110 -12.51 7.74 -4.09
C MET A 110 -11.86 7.28 -2.79
N HIS A 111 -10.66 6.69 -2.88
CA HIS A 111 -9.86 6.42 -1.69
C HIS A 111 -9.31 7.73 -1.08
N PRO A 112 -9.07 7.80 0.24
CA PRO A 112 -8.41 8.96 0.85
C PRO A 112 -7.02 9.26 0.25
N CYS A 113 -6.25 8.23 -0.12
CA CYS A 113 -4.97 8.42 -0.81
C CYS A 113 -5.11 8.99 -2.22
N CYS A 114 -6.24 8.75 -2.90
CA CYS A 114 -6.52 9.35 -4.20
C CYS A 114 -6.94 10.83 -4.08
N ALA A 115 -7.41 11.28 -2.91
CA ALA A 115 -7.79 12.68 -2.67
C ALA A 115 -6.57 13.64 -2.64
N LYS A 116 -5.35 13.11 -2.58
CA LYS A 116 -4.13 13.93 -2.73
C LYS A 116 -3.81 14.25 -4.19
N LEU A 117 -4.40 13.52 -5.14
CA LEU A 117 -4.22 13.78 -6.57
C LEU A 117 -5.03 15.01 -6.99
N CYS A 118 -4.43 15.82 -7.86
CA CYS A 118 -5.04 17.03 -8.42
C CYS A 118 -5.18 16.95 -9.94
N ARG A 119 -5.81 17.94 -10.55
CA ARG A 119 -5.93 18.02 -12.03
C ARG A 119 -4.58 18.15 -12.74
N GLU A 120 -3.60 18.71 -12.05
CA GLU A 120 -2.23 18.83 -12.52
C GLU A 120 -1.31 18.22 -11.46
N MET A 121 -0.21 17.62 -11.90
CA MET A 121 0.78 17.03 -11.01
C MET A 121 2.16 17.01 -11.65
N ASP A 122 3.18 17.14 -10.81
CA ASP A 122 4.56 16.85 -11.18
C ASP A 122 4.88 15.42 -10.80
N PHE A 123 5.55 14.71 -11.69
CA PHE A 123 5.88 13.30 -11.51
C PHE A 123 7.41 13.13 -11.55
N PRO A 124 8.07 12.60 -10.50
CA PRO A 124 9.53 12.69 -10.33
C PRO A 124 10.39 12.17 -11.48
N VAL A 125 9.88 11.22 -12.27
CA VAL A 125 10.61 10.63 -13.41
C VAL A 125 10.21 11.25 -14.75
N HIS A 126 9.45 12.34 -14.74
CA HIS A 126 9.05 13.07 -15.93
C HIS A 126 9.15 14.59 -15.71
N PRO A 127 9.90 15.33 -16.55
CA PRO A 127 10.21 16.74 -16.29
C PRO A 127 9.04 17.71 -16.50
N HIS A 128 8.01 17.33 -17.27
CA HIS A 128 6.89 18.22 -17.55
C HIS A 128 5.71 17.94 -16.61
N THR A 129 4.97 18.99 -16.26
CA THR A 129 3.72 18.83 -15.50
C THR A 129 2.71 18.03 -16.31
N LEU A 130 2.11 17.04 -15.66
CA LEU A 130 1.09 16.19 -16.25
C LEU A 130 -0.30 16.73 -15.91
N LYS A 131 -1.23 16.63 -16.86
CA LYS A 131 -2.61 17.06 -16.70
C LYS A 131 -3.55 15.88 -16.81
N LEU A 132 -4.56 15.85 -15.96
CA LEU A 132 -5.62 14.85 -16.02
C LEU A 132 -6.35 14.99 -17.35
N VAL A 133 -6.34 13.92 -18.12
CA VAL A 133 -6.98 13.87 -19.43
C VAL A 133 -8.49 13.77 -19.24
N THR A 134 -9.23 14.65 -19.89
CA THR A 134 -10.70 14.59 -19.90
C THR A 134 -11.18 13.50 -20.84
N THR A 135 -12.30 12.87 -20.48
CA THR A 135 -12.86 11.65 -21.08
C THR A 135 -13.09 11.68 -22.59
N ALA A 136 -13.04 12.86 -23.24
CA ALA A 136 -13.23 13.02 -24.68
C ALA A 136 -11.97 12.73 -25.53
N THR A 137 -10.76 12.72 -24.94
CA THR A 137 -9.52 12.67 -25.72
C THR A 137 -8.74 11.36 -25.58
N LEU A 138 -8.71 10.74 -24.40
CA LEU A 138 -8.10 9.42 -24.19
C LEU A 138 -8.81 8.70 -23.05
N THR A 139 -9.16 7.43 -23.25
CA THR A 139 -9.61 6.55 -22.16
C THR A 139 -8.64 5.41 -22.01
N SER A 140 -8.60 4.78 -20.83
CA SER A 140 -7.77 3.61 -20.56
C SER A 140 -8.11 2.37 -21.41
N GLY A 141 -9.18 2.44 -22.21
CA GLY A 141 -9.55 1.44 -23.19
C GLY A 141 -9.03 1.71 -24.60
N ASP A 142 -8.36 2.83 -24.84
CA ASP A 142 -7.77 3.14 -26.15
C ASP A 142 -6.65 2.13 -26.48
N PRO A 143 -6.72 1.43 -27.63
CA PRO A 143 -5.71 0.45 -28.02
C PRO A 143 -4.30 1.03 -28.14
N ASP A 144 -4.14 2.35 -28.35
CA ASP A 144 -2.82 2.96 -28.54
C ASP A 144 -2.23 3.50 -27.23
N PHE A 145 -2.99 3.46 -26.13
CA PHE A 145 -2.54 3.97 -24.84
C PHE A 145 -1.71 2.93 -24.05
N THR A 146 -0.50 3.32 -23.63
CA THR A 146 0.32 2.58 -22.66
C THR A 146 0.88 3.53 -21.61
N CYS A 147 0.71 3.20 -20.33
CA CYS A 147 1.28 4.00 -19.24
C CYS A 147 2.80 3.81 -19.15
N ASN A 148 3.56 4.89 -19.25
CA ASN A 148 5.02 4.90 -19.27
C ASN A 148 5.68 4.31 -18.00
N GLU A 149 4.95 4.26 -16.88
CA GLU A 149 5.49 3.74 -15.62
C GLU A 149 5.31 2.25 -15.40
N CYS A 150 4.16 1.71 -15.78
CA CYS A 150 3.86 0.31 -15.51
C CYS A 150 3.88 -0.55 -16.76
N ASN A 151 3.92 0.07 -17.95
CA ASN A 151 3.92 -0.59 -19.26
C ASN A 151 2.77 -1.60 -19.40
N THR A 152 1.59 -1.25 -18.86
CA THR A 152 0.37 -2.06 -18.94
C THR A 152 -0.81 -1.18 -19.34
N LYS A 153 -1.91 -1.80 -19.79
CA LYS A 153 -3.22 -1.17 -19.95
C LYS A 153 -4.09 -1.48 -18.74
N ARG A 154 -4.67 -0.46 -18.10
CA ARG A 154 -5.50 -0.62 -16.89
C ARG A 154 -6.59 0.44 -16.86
N GLY A 155 -7.78 0.06 -16.38
CA GLY A 155 -8.88 1.00 -16.17
C GLY A 155 -8.56 2.11 -15.15
N GLY A 156 -9.34 3.19 -15.20
CA GLY A 156 -9.18 4.37 -14.34
C GLY A 156 -8.81 5.62 -15.15
N ARG A 157 -8.60 6.73 -14.43
CA ARG A 157 -8.22 8.01 -15.06
C ARG A 157 -6.74 8.04 -15.45
N ILE A 158 -6.42 8.93 -16.37
CA ILE A 158 -5.11 9.08 -16.99
C ILE A 158 -4.65 10.53 -16.85
N TYR A 159 -3.35 10.70 -16.62
CA TYR A 159 -2.62 11.94 -16.79
C TYR A 159 -1.82 11.89 -18.09
N GLY A 160 -1.81 12.97 -18.83
CA GLY A 160 -1.04 13.15 -20.06
C GLY A 160 -0.16 14.38 -19.98
N CYS A 161 1.02 14.29 -20.59
CA CYS A 161 1.86 15.45 -20.82
C CYS A 161 1.35 16.20 -22.07
N THR A 162 1.30 17.53 -22.01
CA THR A 162 0.92 18.36 -23.17
C THR A 162 2.12 18.73 -24.05
N VAL A 163 3.33 18.36 -23.64
CA VAL A 163 4.59 18.72 -24.31
C VAL A 163 5.18 17.55 -25.09
N CYS A 164 4.99 16.31 -24.61
CA CYS A 164 5.47 15.10 -25.26
C CYS A 164 4.49 13.95 -25.05
N ASP A 165 4.76 12.82 -25.72
CA ASP A 165 3.95 11.61 -25.62
C ASP A 165 4.24 10.82 -24.33
N TYR A 166 3.87 11.41 -23.19
CA TYR A 166 4.01 10.79 -21.87
C TYR A 166 2.66 10.67 -21.18
N HIS A 167 2.40 9.47 -20.68
CA HIS A 167 1.12 9.00 -20.21
C HIS A 167 1.26 8.24 -18.89
N LEU A 168 0.44 8.60 -17.91
CA LEU A 168 0.50 8.04 -16.57
C LEU A 168 -0.89 7.67 -16.06
N HIS A 169 -1.08 6.42 -15.63
CA HIS A 169 -2.31 6.09 -14.93
C HIS A 169 -2.40 6.82 -13.59
N ALA A 170 -3.60 7.25 -13.21
CA ALA A 170 -3.87 7.78 -11.89
C ALA A 170 -3.55 6.77 -10.76
N VAL A 171 -3.61 5.45 -11.02
CA VAL A 171 -3.16 4.44 -10.05
C VAL A 171 -1.63 4.47 -9.85
N CYS A 172 -0.85 4.75 -10.89
CA CYS A 172 0.61 4.89 -10.80
C CYS A 172 0.97 6.20 -10.09
N ALA A 173 0.27 7.30 -10.39
CA ALA A 173 0.37 8.54 -9.65
C ALA A 173 0.06 8.35 -8.16
N LYS A 174 -1.02 7.64 -7.82
CA LYS A 174 -1.36 7.27 -6.43
C LYS A 174 -0.28 6.41 -5.78
N ASN A 175 0.35 5.49 -6.50
CA ASN A 175 1.44 4.68 -5.94
C ASN A 175 2.63 5.54 -5.50
N MET A 176 2.92 6.64 -6.21
CA MET A 176 3.89 7.63 -5.76
C MET A 176 3.45 8.31 -4.46
N ILE A 177 2.18 8.76 -4.38
CA ILE A 177 1.62 9.33 -3.13
C ILE A 177 1.75 8.36 -1.95
N ASN A 178 1.57 7.06 -2.20
CA ASN A 178 1.70 6.03 -1.19
C ASN A 178 3.16 5.63 -0.87
N GLY A 179 4.15 6.36 -1.38
CA GLY A 179 5.58 6.15 -1.10
C GLY A 179 6.19 4.92 -1.79
N LEU A 180 5.45 4.23 -2.66
CA LEU A 180 5.92 3.02 -3.34
C LEU A 180 7.04 3.33 -4.32
N HIS A 181 6.91 4.41 -5.09
CA HIS A 181 7.93 4.84 -6.05
C HIS A 181 9.26 5.18 -5.36
N ALA A 182 9.21 5.99 -4.29
CA ALA A 182 10.38 6.37 -3.50
C ALA A 182 11.07 5.16 -2.83
N SER A 183 10.33 4.07 -2.62
CA SER A 183 10.86 2.82 -2.07
C SER A 183 11.28 1.80 -3.13
N GLY A 184 11.29 2.17 -4.42
CA GLY A 184 11.66 1.30 -5.54
C GLY A 184 10.60 0.25 -5.91
N ILE A 185 9.38 0.37 -5.41
CA ILE A 185 8.28 -0.60 -5.62
C ILE A 185 7.39 -0.10 -6.76
N ILE A 186 7.78 -0.40 -8.00
CA ILE A 186 7.02 0.01 -9.20
C ILE A 186 5.85 -0.96 -9.46
N LYS A 187 6.11 -2.27 -9.35
CA LYS A 187 5.11 -3.33 -9.54
C LYS A 187 4.70 -3.89 -8.19
N VAL A 188 3.53 -3.46 -7.72
CA VAL A 188 2.93 -4.02 -6.52
C VAL A 188 2.40 -5.42 -6.84
N PRO A 189 2.65 -6.45 -6.01
CA PRO A 189 2.10 -7.78 -6.20
C PRO A 189 0.59 -7.71 -6.39
N GLU A 190 0.07 -8.34 -7.44
CA GLU A 190 -1.37 -8.49 -7.58
C GLU A 190 -1.86 -9.40 -6.46
N LYS A 191 -2.92 -8.96 -5.77
CA LYS A 191 -3.55 -9.75 -4.71
C LYS A 191 -4.00 -11.07 -5.35
N PRO A 192 -3.57 -12.25 -4.87
CA PRO A 192 -4.03 -13.49 -5.46
C PRO A 192 -5.55 -13.50 -5.41
N SER A 193 -6.16 -13.73 -6.58
CA SER A 193 -7.54 -14.22 -6.68
C SER A 193 -7.68 -15.40 -5.70
N ARG A 194 -8.88 -15.64 -5.16
CA ARG A 194 -9.18 -16.54 -4.02
C ARG A 194 -8.67 -18.01 -4.08
N LEU A 195 -7.79 -18.36 -5.01
CA LEU A 195 -6.95 -19.56 -5.04
C LEU A 195 -5.46 -19.12 -5.08
N GLY A 196 -4.83 -18.92 -3.94
CA GLY A 196 -3.40 -18.63 -3.88
C GLY A 196 -2.96 -18.31 -2.46
N ALA A 197 -2.00 -19.09 -1.95
CA ALA A 197 -1.49 -18.99 -0.59
C ALA A 197 -1.17 -17.53 -0.19
N ALA A 198 -1.59 -17.14 1.00
CA ALA A 198 -1.22 -15.86 1.58
C ALA A 198 0.31 -15.86 1.82
N VAL A 199 1.05 -15.06 1.06
CA VAL A 199 2.47 -14.82 1.35
C VAL A 199 2.55 -13.87 2.54
N ARG A 200 2.85 -14.42 3.72
CA ARG A 200 3.32 -13.63 4.87
C ARG A 200 4.80 -13.33 4.64
N LEU A 201 5.12 -12.10 4.24
CA LEU A 201 6.49 -11.61 4.34
C LEU A 201 6.73 -11.21 5.80
N VAL A 202 7.17 -12.16 6.62
CA VAL A 202 7.68 -11.88 7.97
C VAL A 202 9.14 -11.48 7.80
N SER A 203 9.49 -10.23 8.11
CA SER A 203 10.89 -9.81 8.20
C SER A 203 11.27 -9.69 9.66
N ASN A 204 12.24 -10.51 10.07
CA ASN A 204 12.85 -10.47 11.39
C ASN A 204 13.68 -9.18 11.53
N VAL A 205 13.06 -8.11 12.02
CA VAL A 205 13.82 -7.05 12.69
C VAL A 205 13.41 -7.11 14.16
N VAL A 206 14.21 -7.87 14.91
CA VAL A 206 14.25 -7.79 16.37
C VAL A 206 14.71 -6.38 16.71
N VAL A 207 13.80 -5.53 17.18
CA VAL A 207 14.19 -4.37 17.97
C VAL A 207 14.30 -4.87 19.40
N GLY A 208 15.54 -5.03 19.87
CA GLY A 208 15.83 -5.34 21.26
C GLY A 208 15.44 -4.19 22.19
N PHE A 209 15.21 -4.57 23.46
CA PHE A 209 14.82 -3.76 24.63
C PHE A 209 13.34 -3.32 24.61
N ILE A 210 12.48 -3.81 25.50
CA ILE A 210 12.50 -3.60 26.96
C ILE A 210 12.26 -4.92 27.71
N GLY A 211 13.02 -5.13 28.78
CA GLY A 211 12.97 -6.32 29.63
C GLY A 211 11.75 -6.37 30.56
N GLY A 212 11.58 -7.54 31.18
CA GLY A 212 10.64 -7.74 32.29
C GLY A 212 9.77 -8.97 32.10
N LEU A 213 10.31 -10.13 32.47
CA LEU A 213 9.58 -11.35 32.77
C LEU A 213 8.54 -11.05 33.87
N LEU A 214 7.26 -11.37 33.66
CA LEU A 214 6.41 -11.91 34.72
C LEU A 214 5.42 -12.92 34.14
N GLU A 215 5.43 -14.07 34.80
CA GLU A 215 4.62 -15.26 34.60
C GLU A 215 3.12 -14.97 34.71
N GLY A 216 2.32 -15.69 33.92
CA GLY A 216 0.87 -15.61 33.95
C GLY A 216 0.25 -16.64 33.03
N ILE A 217 0.13 -17.86 33.55
CA ILE A 217 -0.43 -19.06 32.92
C ILE A 217 -1.90 -18.81 32.53
N GLY A 218 -2.28 -19.17 31.30
CA GLY A 218 -3.67 -19.17 30.85
C GLY A 218 -3.80 -19.86 29.49
N GLU A 219 -4.49 -21.00 29.48
CA GLU A 219 -4.40 -22.11 28.53
C GLU A 219 -5.09 -21.91 27.17
N GLY A 220 -4.54 -22.60 26.15
CA GLY A 220 -5.27 -23.13 24.98
C GLY A 220 -5.36 -22.21 23.76
N VAL A 221 -5.12 -22.61 22.51
CA VAL A 221 -4.89 -23.91 21.86
C VAL A 221 -4.12 -23.59 20.57
N GLY A 222 -3.04 -24.30 20.27
CA GLY A 222 -2.31 -24.13 19.01
C GLY A 222 -1.06 -25.00 18.94
N GLN A 223 -1.23 -26.32 18.90
CA GLN A 223 -0.10 -27.25 18.84
C GLN A 223 0.25 -27.65 17.40
N ALA A 224 1.55 -27.46 17.11
CA ALA A 224 2.41 -28.14 16.13
C ALA A 224 2.12 -27.88 14.62
N ILE A 225 3.11 -27.73 13.74
CA ILE A 225 4.42 -28.39 13.66
C ILE A 225 5.45 -27.41 13.07
N PHE A 226 6.61 -27.28 13.74
CA PHE A 226 7.84 -26.70 13.18
C PHE A 226 8.90 -27.80 13.25
N ASP A 227 9.15 -28.46 12.13
CA ASP A 227 10.33 -29.32 11.95
C ASP A 227 10.50 -29.62 10.46
N SER A 228 11.40 -28.90 9.78
CA SER A 228 12.18 -29.36 8.62
C SER A 228 12.91 -28.22 7.89
N ILE A 229 13.78 -27.43 8.54
CA ILE A 229 14.75 -26.59 7.79
C ILE A 229 16.20 -26.66 8.36
N VAL A 230 16.47 -27.39 9.44
CA VAL A 230 17.84 -27.46 10.00
C VAL A 230 18.72 -28.59 9.40
N LYS A 231 18.19 -29.46 8.52
CA LYS A 231 19.00 -30.56 7.93
C LYS A 231 19.63 -30.30 6.56
N THR A 232 19.42 -29.15 5.93
CA THR A 232 19.93 -28.92 4.55
C THR A 232 21.24 -28.12 4.48
N THR A 233 21.72 -27.55 5.60
CA THR A 233 22.98 -26.80 5.64
C THR A 233 24.18 -27.57 6.21
N ALA A 234 24.00 -28.82 6.63
CA ALA A 234 25.09 -29.66 7.17
C ALA A 234 25.67 -30.69 6.18
N LYS A 235 25.40 -30.57 4.87
CA LYS A 235 25.94 -31.49 3.84
C LYS A 235 26.76 -30.83 2.73
N ARG A 236 27.15 -29.57 2.89
CA ARG A 236 27.98 -28.85 1.91
C ARG A 236 29.24 -28.30 2.57
N GLY A 237 30.11 -29.21 3.00
CA GLY A 237 31.42 -28.83 3.52
C GLY A 237 32.10 -29.96 4.28
N THR A 238 32.56 -30.98 3.57
CA THR A 238 33.78 -31.80 3.84
C THR A 238 33.66 -33.11 3.07
N ARG A 239 34.52 -33.32 2.06
CA ARG A 239 35.52 -34.42 2.05
C ARG A 239 36.29 -34.41 0.72
N LEU A 240 37.45 -33.76 0.74
CA LEU A 240 38.55 -34.02 -0.18
C LEU A 240 39.21 -35.35 0.24
N LYS A 241 39.53 -36.20 -0.77
CA LYS A 241 40.63 -37.20 -0.82
C LYS A 241 40.51 -38.37 0.20
N GLN A 242 40.89 -39.62 -0.07
CA GLN A 242 42.01 -40.15 -0.86
C GLN A 242 41.87 -41.70 -0.94
N THR A 243 42.38 -42.31 -2.03
CA THR A 243 43.00 -43.67 -2.14
C THR A 243 42.11 -44.92 -1.91
N ARG A 244 42.29 -46.09 -2.56
CA ARG A 244 43.49 -46.74 -3.11
C ARG A 244 43.13 -48.03 -3.90
N GLU A 245 44.03 -48.37 -4.82
CA GLU A 245 44.54 -49.71 -5.20
C GLU A 245 43.69 -50.80 -5.90
N GLU A 246 44.43 -51.43 -6.82
CA GLU A 246 44.23 -52.50 -7.81
C GLU A 246 44.04 -53.89 -7.15
N PRO A 247 43.72 -54.95 -7.92
CA PRO A 247 44.62 -55.56 -8.91
C PRO A 247 44.02 -55.80 -10.30
#